data_AF-A0A7S0Y3R9-F1
#
_entry.id   AF-A0A7S0Y3R9-F1
#
_cell.length_a   1.000
_cell.length_b   1.000
_cell.length_c   1.000
_cell.angle_alpha   90.00
_cell.angle_beta   90.00
_cell.angle_gamma   90.00
#
_symmetry.space_group_name_H-M   'P 1'
#
loop_
_entity.id
_entity.type
_entity.pdbx_description
1 polymer ?
#
loop_
_entity_poly.entity_id
_entity_poly.type
_entity_poly.pdbx_seq_one_letter_code
_entity_poly.pdbx_strand_id
1 'polypeptide(L)'
;RTLIAMSSGEAAGSPSVPSRPRQAAPVWQANADAPNCTKCKAPFSLFVRRHHCRYCGKIFCEECSAKTCAIPQFEITKPARVCDDCFVTIKRTNFDFNI
;
A
#
# COMPACT_ATOMS: atom_id res chain seq x y z
N ARG A 1 52.25 -29.29 27.69
CA ARG A 1 52.00 -29.48 26.23
C ARG A 1 50.49 -29.41 26.04
N THR A 2 50.07 -28.60 25.09
CA THR A 2 48.84 -27.80 25.03
C THR A 2 47.52 -28.60 25.01
N LEU A 3 46.52 -28.13 25.75
CA LEU A 3 45.12 -28.54 25.65
C LEU A 3 44.51 -27.89 24.40
N ILE A 4 43.92 -28.68 23.49
CA ILE A 4 43.18 -28.16 22.34
C ILE A 4 41.69 -28.42 22.59
N ALA A 5 40.92 -27.33 22.68
CA ALA A 5 39.48 -27.30 22.61
C ALA A 5 39.08 -26.48 21.37
N MET A 6 38.32 -27.07 20.44
CA MET A 6 37.65 -26.39 19.32
C MET A 6 36.38 -27.19 19.01
N SER A 7 35.23 -26.85 19.61
CA SER A 7 34.20 -25.91 19.15
C SER A 7 33.24 -26.50 18.11
N SER A 8 32.06 -26.88 18.62
CA SER A 8 30.70 -26.65 18.12
C SER A 8 30.44 -26.58 16.62
N GLY A 9 29.62 -27.52 16.14
CA GLY A 9 28.99 -27.49 14.83
C GLY A 9 28.03 -26.30 14.67
N GLU A 10 28.18 -25.61 13.55
CA GLU A 10 27.30 -24.52 13.12
C GLU A 10 25.97 -25.08 12.60
N ALA A 11 24.88 -24.60 13.18
CA ALA A 11 23.53 -24.86 12.72
C ALA A 11 23.27 -24.12 11.41
N ALA A 12 22.91 -24.85 10.35
CA ALA A 12 22.47 -24.29 9.09
C ALA A 12 21.18 -23.45 9.31
N GLY A 13 21.31 -22.15 9.07
CA GLY A 13 20.23 -21.18 9.22
C GLY A 13 19.06 -21.43 8.26
N SER A 14 17.85 -21.19 8.76
CA SER A 14 16.61 -21.17 7.99
C SER A 14 16.69 -20.24 6.77
N PRO A 15 15.99 -20.56 5.66
CA PRO A 15 15.94 -19.69 4.50
C PRO A 15 15.22 -18.38 4.88
N SER A 16 15.96 -17.28 4.87
CA SER A 16 15.42 -15.94 4.93
C SER A 16 14.62 -15.68 3.65
N VAL A 17 13.30 -15.63 3.78
CA VAL A 17 12.41 -15.12 2.72
C VAL A 17 12.94 -13.73 2.34
N PRO A 18 13.27 -13.46 1.05
CA PRO A 18 13.72 -12.13 0.67
C PRO A 18 12.57 -11.15 0.93
N SER A 19 12.74 -10.28 1.92
CA SER A 19 11.80 -9.21 2.21
C SER A 19 11.70 -8.33 0.97
N ARG A 20 10.55 -8.38 0.29
CA ARG A 20 10.31 -7.58 -0.91
C ARG A 20 10.62 -6.12 -0.58
N PRO A 21 11.46 -5.42 -1.38
CA PRO A 21 11.80 -4.05 -1.08
C PRO A 21 10.52 -3.25 -0.98
N ARG A 22 10.43 -2.51 0.12
CA ARG A 22 9.34 -1.62 0.43
C ARG A 22 9.11 -0.69 -0.77
N GLN A 23 7.86 -0.59 -1.21
CA GLN A 23 7.54 0.17 -2.40
C GLN A 23 7.41 1.66 -2.05
N ALA A 24 7.86 2.52 -2.96
CA ALA A 24 7.60 3.95 -2.83
C ALA A 24 6.09 4.21 -2.99
N ALA A 25 5.58 5.19 -2.24
CA ALA A 25 4.22 5.68 -2.41
C ALA A 25 4.02 6.23 -3.84
N PRO A 26 2.80 6.15 -4.40
CA PRO A 26 2.53 6.64 -5.75
C PRO A 26 2.67 8.16 -5.83
N VAL A 27 3.03 8.66 -7.00
CA VAL A 27 2.93 10.09 -7.32
C VAL A 27 1.45 10.49 -7.33
N TRP A 28 1.12 11.58 -6.64
CA TRP A 28 -0.25 12.10 -6.62
C TRP A 28 -0.52 12.92 -7.88
N GLN A 29 -1.65 12.62 -8.53
CA GLN A 29 -2.12 13.38 -9.68
C GLN A 29 -2.41 14.82 -9.27
N ALA A 30 -2.01 15.81 -10.09
CA ALA A 30 -2.32 17.20 -9.81
C ALA A 30 -3.82 17.48 -10.03
N ASN A 31 -4.38 18.40 -9.24
CA ASN A 31 -5.81 18.73 -9.33
C ASN A 31 -6.22 19.30 -10.70
N ALA A 32 -5.31 19.99 -11.39
CA ALA A 32 -5.53 20.53 -12.73
C ALA A 32 -5.74 19.43 -13.78
N ASP A 33 -5.08 18.28 -13.59
CA ASP A 33 -5.12 17.15 -14.52
C ASP A 33 -6.33 16.22 -14.29
N ALA A 34 -7.18 16.54 -13.31
CA ALA A 34 -8.38 15.77 -12.96
C ALA A 34 -9.60 16.70 -12.82
N PRO A 35 -10.21 17.11 -13.95
CA PRO A 35 -11.47 17.88 -13.93
C PRO A 35 -12.66 17.03 -13.47
N ASN A 36 -12.57 15.71 -13.58
CA ASN A 36 -13.64 14.76 -13.27
C ASN A 36 -13.13 13.63 -12.37
N CYS A 37 -14.03 13.03 -11.61
CA CYS A 37 -13.75 11.82 -10.84
C CYS A 37 -13.20 10.72 -11.75
N THR A 38 -12.07 10.11 -11.35
CA THR A 38 -11.41 9.07 -12.15
C THR A 38 -12.34 7.88 -12.45
N LYS A 39 -13.22 7.51 -11.50
CA LYS A 39 -14.15 6.38 -11.61
C LYS A 39 -15.47 6.76 -12.26
N CYS A 40 -16.32 7.53 -11.58
CA CYS A 40 -17.68 7.83 -12.06
C CYS A 40 -17.78 8.97 -13.07
N LYS A 41 -16.66 9.65 -13.39
CA LYS A 41 -16.59 10.79 -14.33
C LYS A 41 -17.41 12.03 -13.94
N ALA A 42 -18.02 12.05 -12.75
CA ALA A 42 -18.69 13.24 -12.23
C ALA A 42 -17.72 14.44 -12.20
N PRO A 43 -18.12 15.63 -12.69
CA PRO A 43 -17.27 16.81 -12.68
C PRO A 43 -17.07 17.30 -11.24
N PHE A 44 -15.84 17.72 -10.94
CA PHE A 44 -15.57 18.36 -9.65
C PHE A 44 -16.10 19.80 -9.64
N SER A 45 -16.59 20.23 -8.48
CA SER A 45 -17.20 21.54 -8.29
C SER A 45 -16.99 22.02 -6.85
N LEU A 46 -17.60 23.14 -6.47
CA LEU A 46 -17.58 23.62 -5.08
C LEU A 46 -18.27 22.64 -4.11
N PHE A 47 -19.19 21.81 -4.61
CA PHE A 47 -19.91 20.80 -3.81
C PHE A 47 -19.32 19.40 -3.96
N VAL A 48 -18.73 19.08 -5.12
CA VAL A 48 -18.05 17.79 -5.35
C VAL A 48 -16.55 17.98 -5.20
N ARG A 49 -16.03 17.66 -4.01
CA ARG A 49 -14.61 17.84 -3.68
C ARG A 49 -13.72 16.72 -4.26
N ARG A 50 -12.44 17.04 -4.44
CA ARG A 50 -11.40 16.13 -4.94
C ARG A 50 -10.76 15.37 -3.78
N HIS A 51 -10.58 14.06 -3.94
CA HIS A 51 -9.94 13.20 -2.96
C HIS A 51 -8.91 12.28 -3.62
N HIS A 52 -7.68 12.30 -3.14
CA HIS A 52 -6.64 11.39 -3.62
C HIS A 52 -6.76 10.00 -3.00
N CYS A 53 -6.65 8.97 -3.83
CA CYS A 53 -6.41 7.62 -3.36
C CYS A 53 -4.94 7.47 -2.95
N ARG A 54 -4.68 7.08 -1.69
CA ARG A 54 -3.29 6.93 -1.18
C ARG A 54 -2.56 5.72 -1.77
N TYR A 55 -3.28 4.82 -2.44
CA TYR A 55 -2.69 3.64 -3.07
C TYR A 55 -2.29 3.86 -4.54
N CYS A 56 -3.14 4.51 -5.34
CA CYS A 56 -2.86 4.71 -6.77
C CYS A 56 -2.56 6.16 -7.17
N GLY A 57 -2.70 7.12 -6.25
CA GLY A 57 -2.39 8.55 -6.49
C GLY A 57 -3.44 9.32 -7.31
N LYS A 58 -4.43 8.66 -7.91
CA LYS A 58 -5.47 9.31 -8.73
C LYS A 58 -6.54 10.02 -7.88
N ILE A 59 -7.30 10.92 -8.52
CA ILE A 59 -8.33 11.76 -7.86
C ILE A 59 -9.74 11.23 -8.07
N PHE A 60 -10.54 11.18 -7.00
CA PHE A 60 -11.91 10.66 -6.95
C PHE A 60 -12.83 11.61 -6.19
N CYS A 61 -14.15 11.45 -6.36
CA CYS A 61 -15.16 12.05 -5.49
C CYS A 61 -15.26 11.29 -4.15
N GLU A 62 -16.02 11.85 -3.20
CA GLU A 62 -16.23 11.26 -1.87
C GLU A 62 -16.79 9.84 -1.99
N GLU A 63 -17.84 9.64 -2.79
CA GLU A 63 -18.50 8.33 -2.96
C GLU A 63 -17.56 7.25 -3.50
N CYS A 64 -16.78 7.57 -4.55
CA CYS A 64 -15.86 6.60 -5.18
C CYS A 64 -14.60 6.32 -4.35
N SER A 65 -14.42 7.02 -3.23
CA SER A 65 -13.26 6.89 -2.35
C SER A 65 -13.62 6.89 -0.86
N ALA A 66 -14.83 6.46 -0.51
CA ALA A 66 -15.35 6.51 0.86
C ALA A 66 -14.63 5.56 1.84
N LYS A 67 -13.82 4.63 1.34
CA LYS A 67 -13.20 3.56 2.13
C LYS A 67 -11.79 3.94 2.60
N THR A 68 -11.39 3.37 3.73
CA THR A 68 -10.03 3.53 4.29
C THR A 68 -9.40 2.18 4.62
N CYS A 69 -8.09 2.04 4.43
CA CYS A 69 -7.33 0.86 4.85
C CYS A 69 -5.86 1.21 5.09
N ALA A 70 -5.16 0.37 5.87
CA ALA A 70 -3.71 0.44 5.96
C ALA A 70 -3.07 -0.02 4.64
N ILE A 71 -1.90 0.53 4.31
CA ILE A 71 -1.12 0.22 3.11
C ILE A 71 0.34 -0.04 3.55
N PRO A 72 0.63 -1.21 4.17
CA PRO A 72 1.94 -1.48 4.77
C PRO A 72 3.11 -1.42 3.78
N GLN A 73 2.86 -1.75 2.51
CA GLN A 73 3.87 -1.67 1.44
C GLN A 73 4.38 -0.25 1.19
N PHE A 74 3.62 0.78 1.59
CA PHE A 74 3.97 2.21 1.50
C PHE A 74 4.20 2.84 2.88
N GLU A 75 4.41 2.06 3.94
CA GLU A 75 4.56 2.52 5.34
C GLU A 75 3.34 3.22 5.94
N ILE A 76 2.18 3.12 5.27
CA ILE A 76 0.94 3.71 5.78
C ILE A 76 0.29 2.69 6.70
N THR A 77 0.70 2.70 7.97
CA THR A 77 0.18 1.75 8.99
C THR A 77 -1.19 2.14 9.52
N LYS A 78 -1.53 3.43 9.50
CA LYS A 78 -2.86 3.94 9.87
C LYS A 78 -3.83 3.85 8.66
N PRO A 79 -5.14 3.65 8.87
CA PRO A 79 -6.10 3.65 7.79
C PRO A 79 -6.05 4.95 6.98
N ALA A 80 -5.84 4.83 5.67
CA ALA A 80 -5.81 5.96 4.74
C ALA A 80 -6.87 5.77 3.64
N ARG A 81 -7.37 6.89 3.13
CA ARG A 81 -8.41 6.92 2.10
C ARG A 81 -7.92 6.24 0.81
N VAL A 82 -8.73 5.34 0.27
CA VAL A 82 -8.48 4.66 -1.00
C VAL A 82 -9.74 4.65 -1.85
N CYS A 83 -9.58 4.59 -3.19
CA CYS A 83 -10.72 4.34 -4.05
C CYS A 83 -11.22 2.90 -3.88
N ASP A 84 -12.46 2.64 -4.30
CA ASP A 84 -13.07 1.32 -4.18
C ASP A 84 -12.21 0.19 -4.77
N ASP A 85 -11.64 0.42 -5.95
CA ASP A 85 -10.91 -0.60 -6.69
C ASP A 85 -9.59 -0.96 -5.96
N CYS A 86 -8.93 0.06 -5.41
CA CYS A 86 -7.74 -0.13 -4.57
C CYS A 86 -8.09 -0.79 -3.25
N PHE A 87 -9.24 -0.45 -2.63
CA PHE A 87 -9.68 -1.13 -1.41
C PHE A 87 -9.88 -2.63 -1.63
N VAL A 88 -10.55 -3.02 -2.72
CA VAL A 88 -10.75 -4.44 -3.09
C VAL A 88 -9.40 -5.11 -3.33
N THR A 89 -8.51 -4.46 -4.08
CA THR A 89 -7.16 -5.00 -4.38
C THR A 89 -6.36 -5.25 -3.10
N ILE A 90 -6.27 -4.25 -2.22
CA ILE A 90 -5.50 -4.35 -0.96
C ILE A 90 -6.09 -5.41 -0.05
N LYS A 91 -7.43 -5.47 0.07
CA LYS A 91 -8.08 -6.49 0.90
C LYS A 91 -7.78 -7.89 0.38
N ARG A 92 -7.81 -8.13 -0.93
CA ARG A 92 -7.44 -9.41 -1.52
C ARG A 92 -5.98 -9.76 -1.24
N THR A 93 -5.05 -8.85 -1.50
CA THR A 93 -3.62 -9.10 -1.24
C THR A 93 -3.35 -9.36 0.24
N ASN A 94 -4.06 -8.71 1.16
CA ASN A 94 -3.89 -8.95 2.60
C ASN A 94 -4.39 -10.35 3.04
N PHE A 95 -5.29 -10.98 2.28
CA PHE A 95 -5.68 -12.38 2.53
C PHE A 95 -4.61 -13.35 2.03
N ASP A 96 -3.94 -13.03 0.92
CA ASP A 96 -2.90 -13.89 0.33
C ASP A 96 -1.63 -14.00 1.19
N PHE A 97 -1.44 -13.12 2.18
CA PHE A 97 -0.33 -13.17 3.16
C PHE A 97 -0.69 -13.85 4.49
N ASN A 98 -1.88 -14.43 4.61
CA ASN A 98 -2.35 -15.10 5.83
C ASN A 98 -2.52 -16.63 5.66
N ILE A 99 -1.87 -17.20 4.64
CA ILE A 99 -1.64 -18.65 4.45
C ILE A 99 -0.15 -18.93 4.57
#